data_AF-A0A7X1FZQ1-F1
#
_entry.id   AF-A0A7X1FZQ1-F1
#
_cell.length_a   1.000
_cell.length_b   1.000
_cell.length_c   1.000
_cell.angle_alpha   90.00
_cell.angle_beta   90.00
_cell.angle_gamma   90.00
#
_symmetry.space_group_name_H-M   'P 1'
#
loop_
_entity.id
_entity.type
_entity.pdbx_description
1 polymer ?
#
loop_
_entity_poly.entity_id
_entity_poly.type
_entity_poly.pdbx_seq_one_letter_code
_entity_poly.pdbx_strand_id
1 'polypeptide(L)'
;MRKWHRWLVVFFGAFLLWISITGLLSQVVPWFLPKPDRAAAAAQVPAGFVCPETMNCRPKPPKGGSIIGTLHHLHSGESFGPVGVAIATLSGLAMVFFTISGIWMYVQMWANRRDRKLRPGLFWK
;
A
#
# COMPACT_ATOMS: atom_id res chain seq x y z
N MET A 1 -5.43 -25.44 9.04
CA MET A 1 -5.23 -24.02 9.43
C MET A 1 -3.77 -23.61 9.58
N ARG A 2 -2.95 -24.21 10.47
CA ARG A 2 -1.54 -23.78 10.70
C ARG A 2 -0.62 -23.87 9.47
N LYS A 3 -0.68 -24.96 8.68
CA LYS A 3 0.13 -25.14 7.46
C LYS A 3 -0.13 -24.03 6.43
N TRP A 4 -1.40 -23.75 6.15
CA TRP A 4 -1.81 -22.71 5.20
C TRP A 4 -1.40 -21.31 5.66
N HIS A 5 -1.64 -20.98 6.94
CA HIS A 5 -1.24 -19.68 7.49
C HIS A 5 0.27 -19.42 7.34
N ARG A 6 1.13 -20.43 7.54
CA ARG A 6 2.59 -20.29 7.36
C ARG A 6 2.97 -19.91 5.94
N TRP A 7 2.47 -20.65 4.95
CA TRP A 7 2.81 -20.41 3.55
C TRP A 7 2.22 -19.09 3.04
N LEU A 8 1.00 -18.75 3.47
CA LEU A 8 0.39 -17.48 3.14
C LEU A 8 1.16 -16.31 3.73
N VAL A 9 1.60 -16.38 4.99
CA VAL A 9 2.36 -15.29 5.63
C VAL A 9 3.71 -15.07 4.95
N VAL A 10 4.41 -16.12 4.52
CA VAL A 10 5.70 -15.96 3.82
C VAL A 10 5.52 -15.23 2.49
N PHE A 11 4.52 -15.63 1.71
CA PHE A 11 4.27 -15.03 0.41
C PHE A 11 3.58 -13.66 0.53
N PHE A 12 2.39 -13.62 1.12
CA PHE A 12 1.59 -12.40 1.24
C PHE A 12 2.15 -11.41 2.24
N GLY A 13 2.97 -11.82 3.21
CA GLY A 13 3.65 -10.90 4.12
C GLY A 13 4.58 -9.93 3.38
N ALA A 14 5.29 -10.42 2.34
CA ALA A 14 6.10 -9.57 1.49
C ALA A 14 5.25 -8.56 0.70
N PHE A 15 4.12 -9.00 0.14
CA PHE A 15 3.19 -8.12 -0.57
C PHE A 15 2.50 -7.12 0.37
N LEU A 16 2.15 -7.52 1.59
CA LEU A 16 1.58 -6.63 2.61
C LEU A 16 2.58 -5.56 3.04
N LEU A 17 3.86 -5.92 3.22
CA LEU A 17 4.93 -4.96 3.46
C LEU A 17 5.05 -3.98 2.29
N TRP A 18 5.08 -4.49 1.06
CA TRP A 18 5.15 -3.66 -0.15
C TRP A 18 3.99 -2.67 -0.26
N ILE A 19 2.75 -3.16 -0.10
CA ILE A 19 1.54 -2.32 -0.22
C ILE A 19 1.47 -1.30 0.92
N SER A 20 1.86 -1.67 2.15
CA SER A 20 1.89 -0.71 3.27
C SER A 20 2.95 0.37 3.08
N ILE A 21 4.15 0.02 2.57
CA ILE A 21 5.20 1.00 2.26
C ILE A 21 4.73 1.95 1.16
N THR A 22 4.23 1.42 0.03
CA THR A 22 3.77 2.25 -1.09
C THR A 22 2.56 3.12 -0.71
N GLY A 23 1.62 2.59 0.07
CA GLY A 23 0.50 3.34 0.63
C GLY A 23 0.96 4.47 1.55
N LEU A 24 1.88 4.21 2.47
CA LEU A 24 2.45 5.23 3.36
C LEU A 24 3.18 6.32 2.56
N LEU A 25 4.03 5.93 1.60
CA LEU A 25 4.74 6.86 0.74
C LEU A 25 3.77 7.74 -0.07
N SER A 26 2.65 7.19 -0.55
CA SER A 26 1.66 7.97 -1.31
C SER A 26 1.05 9.12 -0.52
N GLN A 27 1.00 9.01 0.81
CA GLN A 27 0.49 10.06 1.69
C GLN A 27 1.58 11.05 2.13
N VAL A 28 2.83 10.56 2.27
CA VAL A 28 3.96 11.33 2.80
C VAL A 28 4.69 12.11 1.71
N VAL A 29 4.93 11.52 0.54
CA VAL A 29 5.69 12.15 -0.56
C VAL A 29 5.09 13.50 -1.03
N PRO A 30 3.76 13.68 -1.14
CA PRO A 30 3.16 14.97 -1.53
C PRO A 30 3.41 16.12 -0.56
N TRP A 31 3.98 15.86 0.62
CA TRP A 31 4.39 16.89 1.58
C TRP A 31 5.77 17.44 1.25
N PHE A 32 6.58 16.68 0.51
CA PHE A 32 7.93 17.04 0.13
C PHE A 32 8.06 17.43 -1.34
N LEU A 33 7.18 16.92 -2.20
CA LEU A 33 7.18 17.24 -3.63
C LEU A 33 6.15 18.33 -3.96
N PRO A 34 6.47 19.24 -4.90
CA PRO A 34 5.49 20.18 -5.43
C PRO A 34 4.27 19.42 -5.98
N LYS A 35 3.07 19.83 -5.56
CA LYS A 35 1.86 19.26 -6.13
C LYS A 35 1.75 19.72 -7.59
N PRO A 36 1.60 18.81 -8.56
CA PRO A 36 1.38 19.21 -9.94
C PRO A 36 0.08 20.03 -10.01
N ASP A 37 0.15 21.16 -10.69
CA ASP A 37 -0.96 22.08 -10.77
C ASP A 37 -2.07 21.47 -11.63
N ARG A 38 -3.17 21.05 -10.97
CA ARG A 38 -4.25 20.29 -11.61
C ARG A 38 -5.01 21.13 -12.64
N ALA A 39 -5.00 22.45 -12.48
CA ALA A 39 -5.58 23.39 -13.44
C ALA A 39 -4.74 23.45 -14.73
N ALA A 40 -3.41 23.49 -14.59
CA ALA A 40 -2.48 23.45 -15.73
C ALA A 40 -2.58 22.12 -16.49
N ALA A 41 -2.74 20.99 -15.79
CA ALA A 41 -2.86 19.66 -16.41
C ALA A 41 -4.16 19.49 -17.23
N ALA A 42 -5.26 20.13 -16.82
CA ALA A 42 -6.53 20.07 -17.55
C ALA A 42 -6.56 20.97 -18.81
N ALA A 43 -5.76 22.04 -18.82
CA ALA A 43 -5.67 22.98 -19.94
C ALA A 43 -4.79 22.49 -21.11
N GLN A 44 -4.11 21.35 -20.95
CA GLN A 44 -3.11 20.85 -21.90
C GLN A 44 -3.65 19.91 -22.98
N VAL A 45 -4.94 19.60 -23.02
CA VAL A 45 -5.50 18.79 -24.12
C VAL A 45 -5.83 19.74 -25.28
N PRO A 46 -5.09 19.70 -26.41
CA PRO A 46 -5.39 20.55 -27.55
C PRO A 46 -6.79 20.25 -28.09
N ALA A 47 -7.52 21.27 -28.53
CA ALA A 47 -8.77 21.07 -29.24
C ALA A 47 -8.49 20.22 -30.50
N GLY A 48 -9.16 19.07 -30.61
CA GLY A 48 -8.94 18.11 -31.70
C GLY A 48 -7.90 17.02 -31.42
N PHE A 49 -7.49 16.79 -30.17
CA PHE A 49 -6.65 15.64 -29.81
C PHE A 49 -7.34 14.31 -30.18
N VAL A 50 -6.87 13.70 -31.27
CA VAL A 50 -7.22 12.33 -31.66
C VAL A 50 -6.19 11.40 -31.04
N CYS A 51 -6.66 10.36 -30.35
CA CYS A 51 -5.76 9.40 -29.74
C CYS A 51 -4.93 8.68 -30.82
N PRO A 52 -3.59 8.67 -30.74
CA PRO A 52 -2.76 7.90 -31.66
C PRO A 52 -3.10 6.41 -31.58
N GLU A 53 -3.04 5.69 -32.70
CA GLU A 53 -3.33 4.24 -32.75
C GLU A 53 -2.40 3.39 -31.85
N THR A 54 -1.24 3.92 -31.49
CA THR A 54 -0.28 3.27 -30.57
C THR A 54 -0.59 3.52 -29.09
N MET A 55 -1.63 4.28 -28.76
CA MET A 55 -1.97 4.69 -27.39
C MET A 55 -3.43 4.38 -27.06
N ASN A 56 -3.68 4.09 -25.78
CA ASN A 56 -5.03 3.98 -25.24
C ASN A 56 -5.34 5.22 -24.40
N CYS A 57 -5.99 6.22 -25.00
CA CYS A 57 -6.40 7.43 -24.31
C CYS A 57 -7.70 7.16 -23.55
N ARG A 58 -7.61 7.09 -22.21
CA ARG A 58 -8.78 6.89 -21.36
C ARG A 58 -9.38 8.24 -20.97
N PRO A 59 -10.59 8.60 -21.42
CA PRO A 59 -11.21 9.84 -20.98
C PRO A 59 -11.44 9.80 -19.47
N LYS A 60 -11.32 10.96 -18.82
CA LYS A 60 -11.67 11.08 -17.40
C LYS A 60 -13.13 10.66 -17.23
N PRO A 61 -13.44 9.66 -16.38
CA PRO A 61 -14.81 9.24 -16.19
C PRO A 61 -15.67 10.43 -15.71
N PRO A 62 -16.94 10.52 -16.13
CA PRO A 62 -17.83 11.61 -15.73
C PRO A 62 -17.91 11.71 -14.21
N LYS A 63 -18.11 12.94 -13.71
CA LYS A 63 -18.25 13.20 -12.26
C LYS A 63 -19.50 12.47 -11.75
N GLY A 64 -19.28 11.35 -11.07
CA GLY A 64 -20.33 10.55 -10.42
C GLY A 64 -20.32 9.09 -10.86
N GLY A 65 -20.00 8.18 -9.92
CA GLY A 65 -20.51 6.81 -9.97
C GLY A 65 -19.55 5.67 -10.28
N SER A 66 -18.22 5.85 -10.26
CA SER A 66 -17.33 4.67 -10.25
C SER A 66 -17.20 4.13 -8.84
N ILE A 67 -17.70 2.91 -8.59
CA ILE A 67 -17.51 2.18 -7.31
C ILE A 67 -16.03 2.14 -6.94
N ILE A 68 -15.15 1.93 -7.92
CA ILE A 68 -13.70 1.92 -7.74
C ILE A 68 -13.21 3.29 -7.25
N GLY A 69 -13.73 4.38 -7.81
CA GLY A 69 -13.42 5.74 -7.33
C GLY A 69 -13.85 5.97 -5.89
N THR A 70 -15.05 5.53 -5.52
CA THR A 70 -15.55 5.60 -4.15
C THR A 70 -14.69 4.78 -3.18
N LEU A 71 -14.30 3.56 -3.59
CA LEU A 71 -13.40 2.71 -2.79
C LEU A 71 -12.04 3.37 -2.60
N HIS A 72 -11.50 4.05 -3.61
CA HIS A 72 -10.25 4.80 -3.47
C HIS A 72 -10.36 5.95 -2.46
N HIS A 73 -11.44 6.74 -2.49
CA HIS A 73 -11.64 7.82 -1.51
C HIS A 73 -11.83 7.29 -0.08
N LEU A 74 -12.50 6.14 0.07
CA LEU A 74 -12.66 5.52 1.38
C LEU A 74 -11.34 4.95 1.89
N HIS A 75 -10.57 4.29 1.02
CA HIS A 75 -9.27 3.70 1.36
C HIS A 75 -8.21 4.77 1.67
N SER A 76 -8.22 5.91 0.97
CA SER A 76 -7.31 7.03 1.25
C SER A 76 -7.66 7.78 2.54
N GLY A 77 -8.86 7.57 3.09
CA GLY A 77 -9.38 8.31 4.25
C GLY A 77 -9.92 9.69 3.90
N GLU A 78 -9.86 10.11 2.62
CA GLU A 78 -10.34 11.42 2.16
C GLU A 78 -11.85 11.61 2.40
N SER A 79 -12.62 10.52 2.38
CA SER A 79 -14.07 10.55 2.68
C SER A 79 -14.39 11.11 4.08
N PHE A 80 -13.45 11.03 5.02
CA PHE A 80 -13.60 11.57 6.38
C PHE A 80 -12.78 12.85 6.61
N GLY A 81 -12.27 13.47 5.54
CA GLY A 81 -11.48 14.69 5.61
C GLY A 81 -10.08 14.49 6.21
N PRO A 82 -9.45 15.56 6.73
CA PRO A 82 -8.06 15.53 7.20
C PRO A 82 -7.79 14.51 8.31
N VAL A 83 -8.77 14.32 9.21
CA VAL A 83 -8.67 13.35 10.31
C VAL A 83 -8.64 11.91 9.77
N GLY A 84 -9.49 11.61 8.78
CA GLY A 84 -9.50 10.30 8.12
C GLY A 84 -8.18 9.97 7.44
N VAL A 85 -7.63 10.95 6.71
CA VAL A 85 -6.31 10.81 6.08
C VAL A 85 -5.24 10.55 7.14
N ALA A 86 -5.20 11.32 8.23
CA ALA A 86 -4.22 11.11 9.30
C ALA A 86 -4.32 9.71 9.94
N ILE A 87 -5.54 9.23 10.21
CA ILE A 87 -5.76 7.87 10.73
C ILE A 87 -5.28 6.81 9.73
N ALA A 88 -5.57 6.99 8.44
CA ALA A 88 -5.10 6.10 7.39
C ALA A 88 -3.57 6.08 7.29
N THR A 89 -2.92 7.26 7.39
CA THR A 89 -1.44 7.36 7.41
C THR A 89 -0.85 6.59 8.59
N LEU A 90 -1.39 6.81 9.79
CA LEU A 90 -0.93 6.17 11.02
C LEU A 90 -1.15 4.66 10.98
N SER A 91 -2.26 4.21 10.40
CA SER A 91 -2.54 2.79 10.20
C SER A 91 -1.53 2.13 9.25
N GLY A 92 -1.17 2.81 8.16
CA GLY A 92 -0.11 2.35 7.25
C GLY A 92 1.24 2.23 7.95
N LEU A 93 1.62 3.23 8.76
CA LEU A 93 2.84 3.22 9.56
C LEU A 93 2.84 2.07 10.59
N ALA A 94 1.72 1.85 11.28
CA ALA A 94 1.55 0.73 12.20
C ALA A 94 1.71 -0.63 11.51
N MET A 95 1.20 -0.78 10.29
CA MET A 95 1.38 -2.01 9.49
C MET A 95 2.86 -2.29 9.16
N VAL A 96 3.62 -1.27 8.78
CA VAL A 96 5.07 -1.40 8.54
C VAL A 96 5.77 -1.82 9.83
N PHE A 97 5.46 -1.15 10.95
CA PHE A 97 6.01 -1.49 12.25
C PHE A 97 5.71 -2.94 12.66
N PHE A 98 4.46 -3.39 12.57
CA PHE A 98 4.09 -4.76 12.94
C PHE A 98 4.74 -5.80 12.04
N THR A 99 4.98 -5.48 10.77
CA THR A 99 5.70 -6.39 9.87
C THR A 99 7.15 -6.55 10.30
N ILE A 100 7.84 -5.44 10.59
CA ILE A 100 9.23 -5.46 11.09
C ILE A 100 9.31 -6.18 12.45
N SER A 101 8.40 -5.85 13.37
CA SER A 101 8.30 -6.49 14.69
C SER A 101 8.06 -8.00 14.60
N GLY A 102 7.18 -8.43 13.69
CA GLY A 102 6.93 -9.85 13.43
C GLY A 102 8.18 -10.58 12.92
N ILE A 103 8.92 -9.97 11.99
CA ILE A 103 10.21 -10.52 11.49
C ILE A 103 11.22 -10.60 12.63
N TRP A 104 11.32 -9.55 13.46
CA TRP A 104 12.22 -9.52 14.60
C TRP A 104 11.94 -10.65 15.59
N MET A 105 10.68 -10.82 15.99
CA MET A 105 10.27 -11.91 16.89
C MET A 105 10.57 -13.28 16.29
N TYR A 106 10.44 -13.42 14.97
CA TYR A 106 10.77 -14.65 14.26
C TYR A 106 12.27 -14.97 14.30
N VAL A 107 13.12 -13.95 14.08
CA VAL A 107 14.58 -14.07 14.21
C VAL A 107 14.97 -14.42 15.65
N GLN A 108 14.38 -13.74 16.64
CA GLN A 108 14.64 -14.02 18.06
C GLN A 108 14.27 -15.46 18.44
N MET A 109 13.16 -15.98 17.92
CA MET A 109 12.78 -17.37 18.13
C MET A 109 13.83 -18.34 17.55
N TRP A 110 14.34 -18.08 16.34
CA TRP A 110 15.37 -18.94 15.74
C TRP A 110 16.69 -18.91 16.51
N ALA A 111 17.12 -17.72 16.95
CA ALA A 111 18.31 -17.56 17.79
C ALA A 111 18.17 -18.39 19.09
N ASN A 112 17.05 -18.26 19.80
CA ASN A 112 16.81 -18.99 21.03
C ASN A 112 16.74 -20.52 20.82
N ARG A 113 16.27 -21.01 19.66
CA ARG A 113 16.31 -22.45 19.33
C ARG A 113 17.72 -22.95 19.11
N ARG A 114 18.54 -22.16 18.40
CA ARG A 114 19.96 -22.46 18.17
C ARG A 114 20.71 -22.54 19.50
N ASP A 115 20.52 -21.58 20.39
CA ASP A 115 21.19 -21.54 21.69
C ASP A 115 20.82 -22.73 22.58
N ARG A 116 19.55 -23.14 22.53
CA ARG A 116 19.03 -24.29 23.29
C ARG A 116 19.25 -25.64 22.60
N LYS A 117 20.00 -25.69 21.48
CA LYS A 117 20.24 -26.91 20.66
C LYS A 117 18.94 -27.64 20.28
N LEU A 118 17.84 -26.91 20.12
CA LEU A 118 16.57 -27.46 19.69
C LEU A 118 16.60 -27.74 18.18
N ARG A 119 15.76 -28.66 17.71
CA ARG A 119 15.70 -29.04 16.29
C ARG A 119 15.55 -27.80 15.39
N PRO A 120 16.46 -27.60 14.40
CA PRO A 120 16.35 -26.51 13.45
C PRO A 120 15.17 -26.80 12.51
N GLY A 121 14.05 -26.17 12.76
CA GLY A 121 12.88 -26.20 11.89
C GLY A 121 12.69 -24.83 11.28
N LEU A 122 12.51 -24.78 9.95
CA LEU A 122 12.23 -23.52 9.28
C LEU A 122 10.90 -22.92 9.74
N PHE A 123 9.98 -23.74 10.28
CA PHE A 123 8.71 -23.32 10.83
C PHE A 123 8.43 -24.06 12.15
N TRP A 124 7.51 -23.55 12.98
CA TRP A 124 6.91 -24.31 14.09
C TRP A 124 6.28 -25.61 13.55
N LYS A 125 6.23 -26.72 14.31
CA LYS A 125 5.38 -27.87 13.97
C LYS A 125 3.92 -27.55 14.24
#